data_AF-A0A9P0M8Q8-F1
#
_entry.id   AF-A0A9P0M8Q8-F1
#
_cell.length_a   1.000
_cell.length_b   1.000
_cell.length_c   1.000
_cell.angle_alpha   90.00
_cell.angle_beta   90.00
_cell.angle_gamma   90.00
#
_symmetry.space_group_name_H-M   'P 1'
#
loop_
_entity.id
_entity.type
_entity.pdbx_description
1 polymer ?
#
loop_
_entity_poly.entity_id
_entity_poly.type
_entity_poly.pdbx_seq_one_letter_code
_entity_poly.pdbx_strand_id
1 'polypeptide(L)'
;MSKKEVPHRPSTSALYTDFILEAKKKLQHCDLIKYQDDFKHSNVMRYPLHCFIMNQPPKIQADVDNLVDIMKTTFNRAAISAIEEATRMQYKSSLWYEMRYGRITASKAHEVSVCHTPDGSLVATIMGAQKYQILLQ
;
A
#
# COMPACT_ATOMS: atom_id res chain seq x y z
N MET A 1 8.04 -54.67 5.94
CA MET A 1 7.25 -53.43 5.74
C MET A 1 8.23 -52.26 5.79
N SER A 2 8.43 -51.57 4.66
CA SER A 2 9.37 -50.45 4.58
C SER A 2 8.83 -49.27 5.39
N LYS A 3 9.59 -48.78 6.37
CA LYS A 3 9.22 -47.60 7.16
C LYS A 3 9.23 -46.40 6.21
N LYS A 4 8.06 -45.83 5.91
CA LYS A 4 7.98 -44.54 5.21
C LYS A 4 8.59 -43.49 6.13
N GLU A 5 9.77 -42.98 5.77
CA GLU A 5 10.34 -41.82 6.43
C GLU A 5 9.39 -40.64 6.22
N VAL A 6 8.90 -40.07 7.33
CA VAL A 6 8.15 -38.82 7.30
C VAL A 6 9.16 -37.73 6.93
N PRO A 7 8.96 -36.98 5.83
CA PRO A 7 9.90 -35.94 5.43
C PRO A 7 10.13 -35.00 6.60
N HIS A 8 11.40 -34.84 6.99
CA HIS A 8 11.77 -33.89 8.04
C HIS A 8 11.36 -32.51 7.57
N ARG A 9 10.30 -31.96 8.17
CA ARG A 9 9.83 -30.60 7.88
C ARG A 9 10.94 -29.65 8.34
N PRO A 10 11.62 -28.93 7.42
CA PRO A 10 12.63 -27.98 7.84
C PRO A 10 11.99 -26.97 8.79
N SER A 11 12.79 -26.42 9.71
CA SER A 11 12.30 -25.36 10.60
C SER A 11 11.61 -24.29 9.74
N THR A 12 10.48 -23.77 10.22
CA THR A 12 9.60 -22.86 9.44
C THR A 12 10.35 -21.66 8.85
N SER A 13 11.47 -21.25 9.44
CA SER A 13 12.33 -20.17 8.93
C SER A 13 13.12 -20.55 7.66
N ALA A 14 13.60 -21.79 7.54
CA ALA A 14 14.41 -22.22 6.40
C ALA A 14 13.56 -22.31 5.13
N LEU A 15 12.39 -22.97 5.23
CA LEU A 15 11.42 -23.02 4.13
C LEU A 15 10.96 -21.62 3.70
N TYR A 16 10.72 -20.73 4.67
CA TYR A 16 10.34 -19.35 4.37
C TYR A 16 11.46 -18.63 3.60
N THR A 17 12.71 -18.78 4.04
CA THR A 17 13.87 -18.13 3.41
C THR A 17 14.08 -18.62 1.99
N ASP A 18 14.04 -19.95 1.78
CA ASP A 18 14.16 -20.57 0.45
C ASP A 18 13.02 -20.17 -0.48
N PHE A 19 11.79 -20.11 0.06
CA PHE A 19 10.63 -19.63 -0.66
C PHE A 19 10.82 -18.17 -1.11
N ILE A 20 11.24 -17.26 -0.21
CA ILE A 20 11.47 -15.86 -0.56
C ILE A 20 12.57 -15.73 -1.62
N LEU A 21 13.65 -16.50 -1.52
CA LEU A 21 14.74 -16.51 -2.51
C LEU A 21 14.27 -16.94 -3.90
N GLU A 22 13.50 -18.02 -4.01
CA GLU A 22 12.97 -18.49 -5.30
C GLU A 22 11.83 -17.58 -5.82
N ALA A 23 10.97 -17.10 -4.93
CA ALA A 23 9.90 -16.17 -5.27
C ALA A 23 10.46 -14.90 -5.91
N LYS A 24 11.54 -14.33 -5.35
CA LYS A 24 12.24 -13.16 -5.93
C LYS A 24 12.77 -13.39 -7.35
N LYS A 25 13.12 -14.63 -7.71
CA LYS A 25 13.64 -14.95 -9.05
C LYS A 25 12.54 -15.06 -10.10
N LYS A 26 11.34 -15.52 -9.73
CA LYS A 26 10.32 -15.97 -10.69
C LYS A 26 8.98 -15.24 -10.58
N LEU A 27 8.63 -14.74 -9.41
CA LEU A 27 7.35 -14.11 -9.16
C LEU A 27 7.52 -12.60 -9.22
N GLN A 28 7.11 -12.00 -10.33
CA GLN A 28 7.09 -10.54 -10.45
C GLN A 28 5.98 -9.90 -9.61
N HIS A 29 4.93 -10.65 -9.24
CA HIS A 29 3.73 -10.15 -8.56
C HIS A 29 3.39 -11.03 -7.36
N CYS A 30 4.23 -11.02 -6.34
CA CYS A 30 3.95 -11.67 -5.06
C CYS A 30 3.95 -10.64 -3.94
N ASP A 31 2.82 -10.49 -3.25
CA ASP A 31 2.68 -9.49 -2.19
C ASP A 31 3.63 -9.76 -1.02
N LEU A 32 3.93 -11.03 -0.71
CA LEU A 32 4.91 -11.39 0.32
C LEU A 32 6.31 -10.81 0.06
N ILE A 33 6.69 -10.64 -1.20
CA ILE A 33 8.00 -10.06 -1.56
C ILE A 33 8.05 -8.57 -1.22
N LYS A 34 6.91 -7.86 -1.27
CA LYS A 34 6.83 -6.42 -0.96
C LYS A 34 7.17 -6.09 0.50
N TYR A 35 7.03 -7.05 1.40
CA TYR A 35 7.29 -6.89 2.84
C TYR A 35 8.70 -7.34 3.25
N GLN A 36 9.58 -7.68 2.29
CA GLN A 36 10.98 -8.01 2.58
C GLN A 36 11.81 -6.74 2.71
N ASP A 37 12.76 -6.71 3.65
CA ASP A 37 13.58 -5.52 3.96
C ASP A 37 14.39 -4.99 2.77
N ASP A 38 14.74 -5.86 1.82
CA ASP A 38 15.52 -5.55 0.62
C ASP A 38 14.65 -5.25 -0.61
N PHE A 39 13.32 -5.24 -0.48
CA PHE A 39 12.43 -4.91 -1.59
C PHE A 39 12.60 -3.45 -2.01
N LYS A 40 13.21 -3.25 -3.18
CA LYS A 40 13.34 -1.94 -3.80
C LYS A 40 12.01 -1.53 -4.42
N HIS A 41 11.18 -0.95 -3.57
CA HIS A 41 10.06 -0.12 -3.98
C HIS A 41 10.50 0.93 -5.02
N SER A 42 9.61 1.30 -5.96
CA SER A 42 9.89 2.43 -6.86
C SER A 42 10.18 3.68 -6.02
N ASN A 43 10.99 4.63 -6.53
CA ASN A 43 11.23 5.91 -5.84
C ASN A 43 9.93 6.65 -5.45
N VAL A 44 8.81 6.29 -6.08
CA VAL A 44 7.50 6.88 -5.92
C VAL A 44 6.69 6.24 -4.77
N MET A 45 6.99 5.00 -4.39
CA MET A 45 6.33 4.28 -3.28
C MET A 45 6.60 4.88 -1.90
N ARG A 46 7.42 5.93 -1.78
CA ARG A 46 7.54 6.74 -0.55
C ARG A 46 6.39 7.74 -0.36
N TYR A 47 5.60 8.00 -1.41
CA TYR A 47 4.54 9.00 -1.43
C TYR A 47 3.12 8.52 -1.06
N PRO A 48 2.73 7.24 -1.18
CA PRO A 48 1.50 6.74 -0.56
C PRO A 48 1.42 7.17 0.90
N LEU A 49 0.21 7.54 1.35
CA LEU A 49 0.05 8.22 2.65
C LEU A 49 0.61 7.39 3.82
N HIS A 50 0.34 6.09 3.83
CA HIS A 50 0.82 5.19 4.87
C HIS A 50 2.36 5.07 4.87
N CYS A 51 2.99 4.90 3.70
CA CYS A 51 4.45 4.89 3.58
C CYS A 51 5.06 6.21 4.03
N PHE A 52 4.46 7.33 3.63
CA PHE A 52 4.96 8.65 3.98
C PHE A 52 4.97 8.85 5.51
N ILE A 53 3.88 8.47 6.20
CA ILE A 53 3.75 8.57 7.66
C ILE A 53 4.72 7.62 8.37
N MET A 54 4.80 6.36 7.95
CA MET A 54 5.70 5.37 8.56
C MET A 54 7.17 5.77 8.49
N ASN A 55 7.55 6.52 7.45
CA ASN A 55 8.91 7.02 7.27
C ASN A 55 9.21 8.32 8.06
N GLN A 56 8.23 8.91 8.76
CA GLN A 56 8.47 10.09 9.60
C GLN A 56 8.97 9.71 11.00
N PRO A 57 9.79 10.56 11.64
CA PRO A 57 10.11 10.42 13.06
C PRO A 57 8.84 10.42 13.95
N PRO A 58 8.81 9.70 15.09
CA PRO A 58 7.64 9.62 15.97
C PRO A 58 7.11 11.00 16.42
N LYS A 59 8.02 11.97 16.62
CA LYS A 59 7.66 13.34 16.98
C LYS A 59 6.81 14.04 15.91
N ILE A 60 7.08 13.76 14.64
CA ILE A 60 6.34 14.34 13.50
C ILE A 60 5.01 13.60 13.32
N GLN A 61 4.98 12.29 13.54
CA GLN A 61 3.73 11.52 13.45
C GLN A 61 2.67 11.96 14.47
N ALA A 62 3.11 12.42 15.66
CA ALA A 62 2.22 12.94 16.70
C ALA A 62 1.72 14.38 16.44
N ASP A 63 2.31 15.08 15.47
CA ASP A 63 2.03 16.48 15.15
C ASP A 63 1.47 16.58 13.73
N VAL A 64 0.14 16.58 13.63
CA VAL A 64 -0.59 16.55 12.35
C VAL A 64 -0.32 17.80 11.51
N ASP A 65 -0.20 18.98 12.13
CA ASP A 65 0.02 20.23 11.40
C ASP A 65 1.42 20.25 10.77
N ASN A 66 2.43 19.85 11.54
CA ASN A 66 3.79 19.70 11.04
C ASN A 66 3.89 18.64 9.94
N LEU A 67 3.19 17.51 10.09
CA LEU A 67 3.09 16.49 9.06
C LEU A 67 2.50 17.06 7.76
N VAL A 68 1.45 17.87 7.85
CA VAL A 68 0.83 18.53 6.69
C VAL A 68 1.80 19.50 6.01
N ASP A 69 2.57 20.26 6.77
CA ASP A 69 3.57 21.18 6.21
C ASP A 69 4.73 20.45 5.52
N ILE A 70 5.18 19.33 6.08
CA ILE A 70 6.17 18.47 5.41
C ILE A 70 5.59 17.85 4.15
N MET A 71 4.31 17.43 4.16
CA MET A 71 3.65 16.96 2.93
C MET A 71 3.65 18.03 1.84
N LYS A 72 3.30 19.28 2.16
CA LYS A 72 3.29 20.38 1.17
C LYS A 72 4.64 20.56 0.48
N THR A 73 5.74 20.46 1.23
CA THR A 73 7.09 20.58 0.67
C THR A 73 7.55 19.33 -0.08
N THR A 74 7.10 18.15 0.36
CA THR A 74 7.41 16.85 -0.26
C THR A 74 6.72 16.68 -1.61
N PHE A 75 5.45 17.07 -1.73
CA PHE A 75 4.67 17.00 -2.97
C PHE A 75 4.95 18.20 -3.90
N ASN A 76 6.22 18.41 -4.22
CA ASN A 76 6.63 19.40 -5.22
C ASN A 76 6.32 18.94 -6.65
N ARG A 77 6.50 19.83 -7.63
CA ARG A 77 6.18 19.56 -9.05
C ARG A 77 6.88 18.31 -9.58
N ALA A 78 8.16 18.10 -9.26
CA ALA A 78 8.91 16.94 -9.73
C ALA A 78 8.38 15.63 -9.14
N ALA A 79 8.05 15.63 -7.85
CA ALA A 79 7.43 14.49 -7.18
C ALA A 79 6.05 14.16 -7.81
N ILE A 80 5.21 15.17 -8.01
CA ILE A 80 3.88 15.01 -8.62
C ILE A 80 3.99 14.45 -10.04
N SER A 81 4.89 14.97 -10.87
CA SER A 81 5.13 14.46 -12.23
C SER A 81 5.59 13.00 -12.22
N ALA A 82 6.51 12.62 -11.33
CA ALA A 82 6.96 11.23 -11.20
C ALA A 82 5.84 10.29 -10.73
N ILE A 83 4.95 10.75 -9.84
CA ILE A 83 3.78 10.00 -9.39
C ILE A 83 2.80 9.79 -10.54
N GLU A 84 2.49 10.83 -11.31
CA GLU A 84 1.61 10.75 -12.48
C GLU A 84 2.15 9.71 -13.47
N GLU A 85 3.41 9.84 -13.85
CA GLU A 85 4.07 8.94 -14.81
C GLU A 85 3.98 7.48 -14.35
N ALA A 86 4.31 7.22 -13.09
CA ALA A 86 4.27 5.88 -12.50
C ALA A 86 2.85 5.30 -12.34
N THR A 87 1.82 6.16 -12.40
CA THR A 87 0.42 5.77 -12.21
C THR A 87 -0.46 5.98 -13.43
N ARG A 88 0.13 6.31 -14.59
CA ARG A 88 -0.59 6.58 -15.85
C ARG A 88 -1.47 5.41 -16.32
N MET A 89 -1.11 4.19 -15.95
CA MET A 89 -1.91 2.97 -16.21
C MET A 89 -3.11 2.79 -15.27
N GLN A 90 -3.33 3.73 -14.35
CA GLN A 90 -4.48 3.83 -13.45
C GLN A 90 -4.80 2.50 -12.75
N TYR A 91 -5.99 1.95 -12.95
CA TYR A 91 -6.51 0.75 -12.29
C TYR A 91 -5.67 -0.51 -12.52
N LYS A 92 -4.79 -0.51 -13.53
CA LYS A 92 -3.84 -1.60 -13.80
C LYS A 92 -2.55 -1.49 -12.97
N SER A 93 -2.33 -0.36 -12.30
CA SER A 93 -1.19 -0.11 -11.43
C SER A 93 -1.60 -0.28 -9.96
N SER A 94 -0.90 -1.14 -9.22
CA SER A 94 -1.10 -1.27 -7.77
C SER A 94 -0.84 0.06 -7.05
N LEU A 95 0.20 0.79 -7.46
CA LEU A 95 0.56 2.10 -6.92
C LEU A 95 -0.59 3.12 -7.05
N TRP A 96 -1.43 3.03 -8.09
CA TRP A 96 -2.59 3.92 -8.24
C TRP A 96 -3.60 3.75 -7.10
N TYR A 97 -3.77 2.54 -6.54
CA TYR A 97 -4.61 2.33 -5.36
C TYR A 97 -3.91 2.86 -4.10
N GLU A 98 -2.62 2.57 -3.92
CA GLU A 98 -1.84 3.06 -2.77
C GLU A 98 -1.80 4.59 -2.68
N MET A 99 -1.68 5.27 -3.82
CA MET A 99 -1.69 6.74 -3.86
C MET A 99 -3.06 7.34 -3.51
N ARG A 100 -4.16 6.60 -3.71
CA ARG A 100 -5.52 7.06 -3.41
C ARG A 100 -5.95 6.72 -1.98
N TYR A 101 -5.33 5.72 -1.36
CA TYR A 101 -5.59 5.34 0.03
C TYR A 101 -5.41 6.53 0.98
N GLY A 102 -6.45 6.80 1.77
CA GLY A 102 -6.46 7.88 2.76
C GLY A 102 -6.52 9.29 2.16
N ARG A 103 -6.78 9.44 0.85
CA ARG A 103 -6.90 10.76 0.19
C ARG A 103 -8.30 10.98 -0.37
N ILE A 104 -8.80 12.20 -0.22
CA ILE A 104 -10.01 12.64 -0.90
C ILE A 104 -9.69 12.81 -2.39
N THR A 105 -10.29 11.97 -3.23
CA THR A 105 -10.17 12.06 -4.69
C THR A 105 -11.27 12.94 -5.28
N ALA A 106 -11.10 13.41 -6.52
CA ALA A 106 -12.09 14.25 -7.19
C ALA A 106 -13.49 13.59 -7.25
N SER A 107 -13.56 12.27 -7.46
CA SER A 107 -14.84 11.54 -7.48
C SER A 107 -15.52 11.42 -6.11
N LYS A 108 -14.82 11.77 -5.02
CA LYS A 108 -15.33 11.77 -3.64
C LYS A 108 -15.50 13.17 -3.04
N ALA A 109 -14.97 14.22 -3.68
CA ALA A 109 -14.97 15.58 -3.14
C ALA A 109 -16.38 16.09 -2.79
N HIS A 110 -17.35 15.93 -3.70
CA HIS A 110 -18.73 16.35 -3.45
C HIS A 110 -19.39 15.57 -2.31
N GLU A 111 -19.17 14.24 -2.27
CA GLU A 111 -19.72 13.39 -1.21
C GLU A 111 -19.18 13.81 0.16
N VAL A 112 -17.89 14.15 0.24
CA VAL A 112 -17.27 14.68 1.46
C VAL A 112 -17.79 16.06 1.84
N SER A 113 -18.06 16.95 0.88
CA SER A 113 -18.56 18.30 1.20
C SER A 113 -19.98 18.33 1.78
N VAL A 114 -20.80 17.31 1.48
CA VAL A 114 -22.20 17.25 1.93
C VAL A 114 -22.45 16.22 3.04
N CYS A 115 -21.51 15.31 3.29
CA CYS A 115 -21.61 14.35 4.37
C CYS A 115 -21.21 15.00 5.71
N HIS A 116 -22.07 14.89 6.72
CA HIS A 116 -21.80 15.43 8.07
C HIS A 116 -21.55 14.32 9.09
N THR A 117 -21.61 13.06 8.65
CA THR A 117 -21.34 11.91 9.51
C THR A 117 -19.83 11.75 9.68
N PRO A 118 -19.31 11.78 10.92
CA PRO A 118 -17.85 11.77 11.17
C PRO A 118 -17.20 10.41 10.86
N ASP A 119 -17.97 9.32 10.90
CA ASP A 119 -17.51 7.97 10.57
C ASP A 119 -18.60 7.22 9.80
N GLY A 120 -18.21 6.22 9.01
CA GLY A 120 -19.13 5.38 8.26
C GLY A 120 -18.58 5.02 6.88
N SER A 121 -19.50 4.67 5.97
CA SER A 121 -19.12 4.10 4.67
C SER A 121 -18.25 5.02 3.79
N LEU A 122 -18.41 6.34 3.90
CA LEU A 122 -17.59 7.31 3.18
C LEU A 122 -16.13 7.29 3.65
N VAL A 123 -15.91 7.41 4.96
CA VAL A 123 -14.58 7.32 5.58
C VAL A 123 -13.95 5.96 5.28
N ALA A 124 -14.70 4.87 5.45
CA ALA A 124 -14.24 3.53 5.11
C ALA A 124 -13.79 3.43 3.64
N THR A 125 -14.55 4.03 2.70
CA THR A 125 -14.20 4.04 1.27
C THR A 125 -12.92 4.83 1.00
N ILE A 126 -12.73 5.99 1.65
CA ILE A 126 -11.48 6.78 1.56
C ILE A 126 -10.29 5.97 2.10
N MET A 127 -10.52 5.21 3.16
CA MET A 127 -9.55 4.29 3.76
C MET A 127 -9.41 2.96 2.97
N GLY A 128 -9.91 2.88 1.75
CA GLY A 128 -9.69 1.75 0.84
C GLY A 128 -10.67 0.59 0.96
N ALA A 129 -11.74 0.72 1.76
CA ALA A 129 -12.79 -0.30 1.79
C ALA A 129 -13.44 -0.44 0.40
N GLN A 130 -13.49 -1.68 -0.09
CA GLN A 130 -14.17 -2.00 -1.34
C GLN A 130 -15.61 -2.42 -1.05
N LYS A 131 -16.56 -1.85 -1.80
CA LYS A 131 -17.93 -2.34 -1.81
C LYS A 131 -17.98 -3.58 -2.70
N TYR A 132 -18.15 -4.76 -2.10
CA TYR A 132 -18.48 -5.97 -2.86
C TYR A 132 -19.97 -5.93 -3.19
N GLN A 133 -20.31 -5.92 -4.48
CA GLN A 133 -21.67 -6.14 -4.91
C GLN A 133 -21.85 -7.66 -5.05
N ILE A 134 -22.48 -8.27 -4.05
CA ILE A 134 -22.94 -9.65 -4.17
C ILE A 134 -24.05 -9.62 -5.22
N LEU A 135 -23.72 -10.01 -6.44
CA LEU A 135 -24.72 -10.31 -7.47
C LEU A 135 -25.44 -11.58 -6.99
N LEU A 136 -26.61 -11.41 -6.37
CA LEU A 136 -27.56 -12.50 -6.24
C LEU A 136 -28.03 -12.84 -7.65
N GLN A 137 -27.47 -13.91 -8.23
CA GLN A 137 -28.00 -14.57 -9.42
C GLN A 137 -29.14 -15.50 -9.03
#